data_AF-A0A388Q6K8-F1
#
_entry.id   AF-A0A388Q6K8-F1
#
_cell.length_a   1.000
_cell.length_b   1.000
_cell.length_c   1.000
_cell.angle_alpha   90.00
_cell.angle_beta   90.00
_cell.angle_gamma   90.00
#
_symmetry.space_group_name_H-M   'P 1'
#
loop_
_entity.id
_entity.type
_entity.pdbx_description
1 polymer ?
#
loop_
_entity_poly.entity_id
_entity_poly.type
_entity_poly.pdbx_seq_one_letter_code
_entity_poly.pdbx_strand_id
1 'polypeptide(L)'
;MEGYYSGNGAMLPVLMNEGLGSNNYNTDSINVELRSPSAPYNVAASLRTMLHTDGTATCLFSPLTGSYYVVIRHRNTLPTWSANSILLGSSPTSYDFTTAANKAYGNNMKPVGPGQWALFTGELIQDENIDLLDISPLENDINNFISGINQPI
;
A
#
# COMPACT_ATOMS: atom_id res chain seq x y z
N MET A 1 -3.14 5.78 -0.35
CA MET A 1 -1.82 6.31 0.04
C MET A 1 -1.93 7.81 0.02
N GLU A 2 -1.47 8.52 1.05
CA GLU A 2 -1.73 9.96 1.18
C GLU A 2 -1.06 10.78 0.07
N GLY A 3 0.17 10.43 -0.34
CA GLY A 3 0.89 11.17 -1.39
C GLY A 3 0.27 11.05 -2.78
N TYR A 4 -0.63 10.10 -2.99
CA TYR A 4 -1.34 9.89 -4.26
C TYR A 4 -2.82 10.27 -4.18
N TYR A 5 -3.32 10.73 -3.03
CA TYR A 5 -4.73 11.07 -2.86
C TYR A 5 -5.10 12.34 -3.63
N SER A 6 -6.15 12.27 -4.45
CA SER A 6 -6.62 13.38 -5.29
C SER A 6 -7.97 13.97 -4.84
N GLY A 7 -8.51 13.55 -3.69
CA GLY A 7 -9.82 13.96 -3.20
C GLY A 7 -10.95 12.97 -3.53
N ASN A 8 -12.07 13.06 -2.81
CA ASN A 8 -13.29 12.26 -3.02
C ASN A 8 -13.06 10.73 -3.09
N GLY A 9 -12.12 10.21 -2.30
CA GLY A 9 -11.79 8.78 -2.28
C GLY A 9 -10.96 8.30 -3.47
N ALA A 10 -10.53 9.21 -4.35
CA ALA A 10 -9.76 8.88 -5.54
C ALA A 10 -8.25 9.10 -5.35
N MET A 11 -7.48 8.46 -6.22
CA MET A 11 -6.04 8.56 -6.34
C MET A 11 -5.63 9.03 -7.74
N LEU A 12 -4.45 9.62 -7.85
CA LEU A 12 -3.87 10.06 -9.12
C LEU A 12 -3.50 8.85 -10.00
N PRO A 13 -3.63 8.95 -11.34
CA PRO A 13 -3.15 7.92 -12.27
C PRO A 13 -1.63 8.00 -12.45
N VAL A 14 -0.87 7.69 -11.39
CA VAL A 14 0.58 7.97 -11.31
C VAL A 14 1.36 7.33 -12.47
N LEU A 15 1.11 6.06 -12.80
CA LEU A 15 1.80 5.41 -13.93
C LEU A 15 1.58 6.12 -15.27
N MET A 16 0.40 6.69 -15.50
CA MET A 16 0.13 7.48 -16.72
C MET A 16 0.85 8.82 -16.66
N ASN A 17 0.81 9.52 -15.52
CA ASN A 17 1.46 10.82 -15.34
C ASN A 17 2.98 10.74 -15.55
N GLU A 18 3.58 9.58 -15.28
CA GLU A 18 5.01 9.33 -15.45
C GLU A 18 5.39 8.74 -16.81
N GLY A 19 4.42 8.55 -17.71
CA GLY A 19 4.66 7.94 -19.02
C GLY A 19 5.01 6.45 -18.98
N LEU A 20 4.76 5.78 -17.85
CA LEU A 20 5.00 4.35 -17.63
C LEU A 20 3.77 3.47 -17.97
N GLY A 21 2.65 4.10 -18.35
CA GLY A 21 1.45 3.43 -18.82
C GLY A 21 0.50 4.39 -19.53
N SER A 22 -0.54 3.84 -20.15
CA SER A 22 -1.57 4.62 -20.85
C SER A 22 -2.94 4.56 -20.18
N ASN A 23 -3.09 3.80 -19.09
CA ASN A 23 -4.36 3.59 -18.41
C ASN A 23 -4.53 4.58 -17.25
N ASN A 24 -5.55 5.43 -17.34
CA ASN A 24 -5.89 6.42 -16.30
C ASN A 24 -6.62 5.83 -15.08
N TYR A 25 -6.88 4.52 -15.07
CA TYR A 25 -7.39 3.82 -13.90
C TYR A 25 -6.29 3.22 -13.04
N ASN A 26 -5.03 3.26 -13.47
CA ASN A 26 -3.92 2.68 -12.72
C ASN A 26 -3.21 3.76 -11.91
N THR A 27 -3.17 3.56 -10.59
CA THR A 27 -2.32 4.37 -9.71
C THR A 27 -0.90 3.85 -9.82
N ASP A 28 -0.64 2.64 -9.29
CA ASP A 28 0.70 2.04 -9.21
C ASP A 28 0.65 0.57 -8.74
N SER A 29 1.77 -0.12 -8.67
CA SER A 29 1.88 -1.47 -8.11
C SER A 29 2.07 -1.49 -6.59
N ILE A 30 1.45 -2.45 -5.91
CA ILE A 30 1.65 -2.75 -4.48
C ILE A 30 2.05 -4.20 -4.29
N ASN A 31 2.82 -4.49 -3.25
CA ASN A 31 3.03 -5.86 -2.78
C ASN A 31 2.06 -6.14 -1.63
N VAL A 32 1.20 -7.13 -1.83
CA VAL A 32 0.24 -7.60 -0.84
C VAL A 32 0.71 -8.91 -0.27
N GLU A 33 0.86 -8.96 1.06
CA GLU A 33 1.27 -10.16 1.77
C GLU A 33 0.13 -10.68 2.64
N LEU A 34 0.05 -12.00 2.69
CA LEU A 34 -0.72 -12.74 3.69
C LEU A 34 0.23 -13.25 4.75
N ARG A 35 0.04 -12.82 5.99
CA ARG A 35 0.89 -13.17 7.14
C ARG A 35 0.16 -14.10 8.10
N SER A 36 0.87 -15.11 8.61
CA SER A 36 0.36 -16.03 9.64
C SER A 36 -0.23 -15.24 10.82
N PRO A 37 -1.32 -15.71 11.45
CA PRO A 37 -1.92 -15.02 12.59
C PRO A 37 -1.17 -15.27 13.90
N SER A 38 -0.22 -16.21 13.91
CA SER A 38 0.62 -16.57 15.04
C SER A 38 2.08 -16.23 14.81
N ALA A 39 2.77 -15.84 15.89
CA ALA A 39 4.20 -15.61 15.89
C ALA A 39 4.95 -16.85 15.32
N PRO A 40 5.96 -16.65 14.46
CA PRO A 40 6.64 -15.40 14.13
C PRO A 40 6.00 -14.61 12.96
N TYR A 41 4.70 -14.79 12.68
CA TYR A 41 3.95 -14.07 11.65
C TYR A 41 4.58 -14.20 10.25
N ASN A 42 5.01 -15.41 9.90
CA ASN A 42 5.65 -15.71 8.62
C ASN A 42 4.77 -15.28 7.43
N VAL A 43 5.42 -14.87 6.33
CA VAL A 43 4.76 -14.66 5.03
C VAL A 43 4.25 -16.00 4.53
N ALA A 44 2.93 -16.15 4.46
CA ALA A 44 2.29 -17.33 3.88
C ALA A 44 2.16 -17.20 2.35
N ALA A 45 1.90 -15.99 1.86
CA ALA A 45 1.89 -15.67 0.45
C ALA A 45 2.24 -14.19 0.22
N SER A 46 2.79 -13.87 -0.95
CA SER A 46 3.09 -12.51 -1.38
C SER A 46 2.73 -12.38 -2.85
N LEU A 47 2.09 -11.28 -3.23
CA LEU A 47 1.70 -10.99 -4.60
C LEU A 47 1.88 -9.50 -4.89
N ARG A 48 2.58 -9.20 -5.98
CA ARG A 48 2.56 -7.86 -6.55
C ARG A 48 1.33 -7.70 -7.46
N THR A 49 0.54 -6.66 -7.23
CA THR A 49 -0.68 -6.38 -8.01
C THR A 49 -0.84 -4.89 -8.28
N MET A 50 -1.74 -4.56 -9.21
CA MET A 50 -2.09 -3.18 -9.55
C MET A 50 -3.07 -2.58 -8.53
N LEU A 51 -2.76 -1.38 -8.05
CA LEU A 51 -3.65 -0.51 -7.31
C LEU A 51 -4.29 0.48 -8.29
N HIS A 52 -5.62 0.55 -8.28
CA HIS A 52 -6.37 1.44 -9.15
C HIS A 52 -6.61 2.81 -8.52
N THR A 53 -7.08 3.75 -9.33
CA THR A 53 -7.38 5.14 -8.91
C THR A 53 -8.60 5.25 -8.00
N ASP A 54 -9.41 4.19 -7.88
CA ASP A 54 -10.50 4.08 -6.89
C ASP A 54 -10.04 3.49 -5.55
N GLY A 55 -8.74 3.22 -5.38
CA GLY A 55 -8.17 2.64 -4.17
C GLY A 55 -8.33 1.12 -4.05
N THR A 56 -8.89 0.45 -5.07
CA THR A 56 -9.06 -1.00 -5.07
C THR A 56 -7.87 -1.73 -5.69
N ALA A 57 -7.61 -2.94 -5.20
CA ALA A 57 -6.65 -3.88 -5.78
C ALA A 57 -7.23 -5.30 -5.70
N THR A 58 -7.13 -6.06 -6.78
CA THR A 58 -7.55 -7.47 -6.78
C THR A 58 -6.32 -8.36 -6.62
N CYS A 59 -6.36 -9.25 -5.63
CA CYS A 59 -5.27 -10.18 -5.34
C CYS A 59 -5.70 -11.61 -5.63
N LEU A 60 -5.00 -12.28 -6.53
CA LEU A 60 -5.23 -13.68 -6.89
C LEU A 60 -4.07 -14.52 -6.37
N PHE A 61 -4.18 -14.98 -5.13
CA PHE A 61 -3.22 -15.91 -4.54
C PHE A 61 -3.52 -17.35 -4.99
N SER A 62 -2.52 -18.22 -4.93
CA SER A 62 -2.77 -19.66 -4.94
C SER A 62 -3.75 -20.04 -3.82
N PRO A 63 -4.55 -21.10 -3.98
CA PRO A 63 -5.54 -21.48 -2.97
C PRO A 63 -4.93 -21.62 -1.57
N LEU A 64 -5.36 -20.76 -0.65
CA LEU A 64 -5.01 -20.76 0.77
C LEU A 64 -6.29 -20.73 1.60
N THR A 65 -6.27 -21.43 2.73
CA THR A 65 -7.39 -21.45 3.70
C THR A 65 -6.88 -21.19 5.10
N GLY A 66 -7.61 -20.39 5.87
CA GLY A 66 -7.23 -20.02 7.23
C GLY A 66 -7.26 -18.52 7.46
N SER A 67 -6.98 -18.09 8.68
CA SER A 67 -6.95 -16.67 9.04
C SER A 67 -5.58 -16.07 8.76
N TYR A 68 -5.52 -14.94 8.07
CA TYR A 68 -4.26 -14.24 7.75
C TYR A 68 -4.39 -12.74 7.97
N TYR A 69 -3.33 -12.09 8.43
CA TYR A 69 -3.23 -10.64 8.32
C TYR A 69 -2.93 -10.26 6.88
N VAL A 70 -3.53 -9.16 6.41
CA VAL A 70 -3.23 -8.56 5.12
C VAL A 70 -2.24 -7.44 5.35
N VAL A 71 -1.12 -7.45 4.65
CA VAL A 71 -0.13 -6.37 4.72
C VAL A 71 0.03 -5.74 3.35
N ILE A 72 -0.12 -4.42 3.30
CA ILE A 72 0.16 -3.64 2.11
C ILE A 72 1.56 -3.05 2.25
N ARG A 73 2.41 -3.36 1.28
CA ARG A 73 3.71 -2.74 1.08
C ARG A 73 3.72 -1.99 -0.25
N HIS A 74 4.31 -0.81 -0.22
CA HIS A 74 4.53 0.03 -1.38
C HIS A 74 5.85 0.76 -1.21
N ARG A 75 6.47 1.15 -2.32
CA ARG A 75 7.83 1.70 -2.35
C ARG A 75 8.01 3.06 -1.66
N ASN A 76 6.91 3.73 -1.30
CA ASN A 76 6.93 5.05 -0.68
C ASN A 76 5.98 5.13 0.52
N THR A 77 5.65 4.00 1.15
CA THR A 77 4.71 3.98 2.28
C THR A 77 5.19 3.06 3.38
N LEU A 78 4.88 3.45 4.61
CA LEU A 78 5.01 2.53 5.74
C LEU A 78 4.17 1.26 5.51
N PRO A 79 4.75 0.06 5.72
CA PRO A 79 4.01 -1.19 5.70
C PRO A 79 2.79 -1.12 6.62
N THR A 80 1.61 -1.38 6.07
CA THR A 80 0.37 -1.29 6.83
C THR A 80 -0.30 -2.65 6.93
N TRP A 81 -0.42 -3.14 8.16
CA TRP A 81 -1.07 -4.40 8.49
C TRP A 81 -2.55 -4.18 8.79
N SER A 82 -3.39 -5.13 8.39
CA SER A 82 -4.77 -5.19 8.84
C SER A 82 -4.81 -5.30 10.37
N ALA A 83 -5.73 -4.58 11.02
CA ALA A 83 -5.83 -4.62 12.49
C ALA A 83 -6.22 -6.00 13.02
N ASN A 84 -6.96 -6.76 12.21
CA ASN A 84 -7.39 -8.13 12.49
C ASN A 84 -7.07 -9.01 11.29
N SER A 85 -6.92 -10.31 11.54
CA SER A 85 -6.82 -11.30 10.46
C SER A 85 -8.17 -11.46 9.75
N ILE A 86 -8.12 -11.81 8.47
CA ILE A 86 -9.29 -12.20 7.67
C ILE A 86 -9.27 -13.70 7.43
N LEU A 87 -10.46 -14.31 7.44
CA LEU A 87 -10.61 -15.73 7.11
C LEU A 87 -10.64 -15.90 5.60
N LEU A 88 -9.65 -16.60 5.05
CA LEU A 88 -9.61 -17.02 3.66
C LEU A 88 -10.15 -18.44 3.49
N GLY A 89 -10.86 -18.67 2.39
CA GLY A 89 -11.49 -19.95 2.08
C GLY A 89 -11.84 -20.05 0.60
N SER A 90 -12.87 -20.83 0.27
CA SER A 90 -13.33 -21.00 -1.12
C SER A 90 -13.98 -19.76 -1.73
N SER A 91 -14.40 -18.81 -0.89
CA SER A 91 -15.06 -17.58 -1.33
C SER A 91 -14.09 -16.40 -1.31
N PRO A 92 -14.13 -15.51 -2.33
CA PRO A 92 -13.37 -14.26 -2.30
C PRO A 92 -13.70 -13.45 -1.04
N THR A 93 -12.66 -12.89 -0.42
CA THR A 93 -12.78 -12.06 0.78
C THR A 93 -12.18 -10.68 0.50
N SER A 94 -12.82 -9.63 0.99
CA SER A 94 -12.33 -8.26 0.89
C SER A 94 -11.94 -7.70 2.26
N TYR A 95 -10.94 -6.84 2.27
CA TYR A 95 -10.57 -6.04 3.44
C TYR A 95 -10.41 -4.59 3.03
N ASP A 96 -11.13 -3.70 3.72
CA ASP A 96 -11.12 -2.27 3.44
C ASP A 96 -10.40 -1.51 4.56
N PHE A 97 -9.26 -0.91 4.22
CA PHE A 97 -8.46 -0.08 5.12
C PHE A 97 -9.03 1.34 5.29
N THR A 98 -9.85 1.81 4.36
CA THR A 98 -10.12 3.25 4.17
C THR A 98 -11.21 3.82 5.07
N THR A 99 -11.94 2.97 5.80
CA THR A 99 -13.17 3.35 6.54
C THR A 99 -12.90 3.92 7.94
N ALA A 100 -11.82 3.51 8.60
CA ALA A 100 -11.46 3.96 9.94
C ALA A 100 -9.98 3.71 10.25
N ALA A 101 -9.40 4.50 11.17
CA ALA A 101 -8.01 4.31 11.62
C ALA A 101 -7.75 2.88 12.12
N ASN A 102 -8.71 2.32 12.86
CA ASN A 102 -8.63 1.00 13.48
C ASN A 102 -8.78 -0.18 12.50
N LYS A 103 -8.81 0.09 11.18
CA LYS A 103 -8.61 -0.93 10.16
C LYS A 103 -7.12 -1.25 9.97
N ALA A 104 -6.22 -0.35 10.36
CA ALA A 104 -4.80 -0.65 10.44
C ALA A 104 -4.40 -1.03 11.87
N TYR A 105 -3.49 -2.00 12.01
CA TYR A 105 -2.84 -2.27 13.28
C TYR A 105 -2.16 -0.99 13.79
N GLY A 106 -2.30 -0.70 15.09
CA GLY A 106 -1.74 0.51 15.70
C GLY A 106 -2.35 1.84 15.21
N ASN A 107 -3.48 1.82 14.48
CA ASN A 107 -4.05 3.00 13.83
C ASN A 107 -3.06 3.68 12.87
N ASN A 108 -2.23 2.90 12.17
CA ASN A 108 -1.15 3.38 11.31
C ASN A 108 -1.62 3.96 9.96
N MET A 109 -2.52 4.95 9.97
CA MET A 109 -3.03 5.62 8.77
C MET A 109 -3.36 7.10 9.04
N LYS A 110 -3.35 7.91 7.98
CA LYS A 110 -3.72 9.34 8.01
C LYS A 110 -5.18 9.56 7.59
N PRO A 111 -5.95 10.41 8.29
CA PRO A 111 -7.24 10.88 7.77
C PRO A 111 -7.02 11.88 6.61
N VAL A 112 -7.63 11.61 5.46
CA VAL A 112 -7.53 12.45 4.23
C VAL A 112 -8.86 13.09 3.82
N GLY A 113 -9.91 12.84 4.61
CA GLY A 113 -11.24 13.40 4.45
C GLY A 113 -12.19 12.83 5.49
N PRO A 114 -13.44 13.31 5.55
CA PRO A 114 -14.45 12.74 6.43
C PRO A 114 -14.63 11.24 6.14
N GLY A 115 -14.33 10.40 7.13
CA GLY A 115 -14.44 8.95 7.03
C GLY A 115 -13.46 8.27 6.07
N GLN A 116 -12.41 8.97 5.63
CA GLN A 116 -11.46 8.46 4.63
C GLN A 116 -10.05 8.42 5.20
N TRP A 117 -9.40 7.28 5.04
CA TRP A 117 -8.08 7.00 5.57
C TRP A 117 -7.12 6.55 4.48
N ALA A 118 -5.88 7.00 4.57
CA ALA A 118 -4.82 6.67 3.63
C ALA A 118 -3.56 6.20 4.37
N LEU A 119 -2.79 5.34 3.70
CA LEU A 119 -1.47 4.90 4.18
C LEU A 119 -0.50 6.10 4.20
N PHE A 120 0.31 6.19 5.25
CA PHE A 120 1.37 7.21 5.36
C PHE A 120 2.37 7.07 4.22
N THR A 121 2.78 8.20 3.66
CA THR A 121 3.77 8.28 2.57
C THR A 121 5.05 8.92 3.08
N GLY A 122 6.19 8.56 2.49
CA GLY A 122 7.49 9.15 2.82
C GLY A 122 8.49 8.18 3.44
N GLU A 123 8.17 6.88 3.46
CA GLU A 123 9.17 5.85 3.76
C GLU A 123 9.87 5.50 2.44
N LEU A 124 11.09 6.01 2.28
CA LEU A 124 11.91 5.85 1.09
C LEU A 124 13.01 4.80 1.32
N ILE A 125 13.33 4.55 2.59
CA ILE A 125 14.17 3.44 3.02
C ILE A 125 13.28 2.45 3.75
N GLN A 126 13.21 1.22 3.23
CA GLN A 126 12.33 0.17 3.73
C GLN A 126 12.74 -0.43 5.08
N ASP A 127 12.76 0.40 6.12
CA ASP A 127 13.15 0.05 7.49
C ASP A 127 12.01 0.18 8.52
N GLU A 128 10.79 0.35 8.02
CA GLU A 128 9.55 0.44 8.80
C GLU A 128 9.45 1.70 9.69
N ASN A 129 10.28 2.72 9.45
CA ASN A 129 10.17 4.04 10.07
C ASN A 129 10.20 5.14 9.01
N ILE A 130 9.54 6.26 9.29
CA ILE A 130 9.74 7.50 8.52
C ILE A 130 10.57 8.42 9.41
N ASP A 131 11.85 8.62 9.07
CA ASP A 131 12.77 9.39 9.90
C ASP A 131 13.82 10.18 9.10
N LEU A 132 14.94 10.52 9.74
CA LEU A 132 16.01 11.30 9.14
C LEU A 132 16.72 10.55 7.98
N LEU A 133 16.70 9.22 7.99
CA LEU A 133 17.36 8.40 6.98
C LEU A 133 16.65 8.54 5.61
N ASP A 134 15.35 8.76 5.59
CA ASP A 134 14.58 9.01 4.35
C ASP A 134 14.93 10.35 3.67
N ILE A 135 15.55 11.29 4.38
CA ILE A 135 15.95 12.58 3.82
C ILE A 135 17.06 12.41 2.79
N SER A 136 18.00 11.49 3.01
CA SER A 136 19.14 11.32 2.11
C SER A 136 18.75 10.89 0.68
N PRO A 137 17.91 9.85 0.46
CA PRO A 137 17.43 9.51 -0.88
C PRO A 137 16.58 10.63 -1.48
N LEU A 138 15.75 11.31 -0.68
CA LEU A 138 14.96 12.45 -1.14
C LEU A 138 15.85 13.59 -1.66
N GLU A 139 16.86 14.00 -0.91
CA GLU A 139 17.81 15.05 -1.33
C GLU A 139 18.62 14.63 -2.56
N ASN A 140 18.96 13.35 -2.69
CA ASN A 140 19.63 12.83 -3.89
C ASN A 140 18.76 13.01 -5.13
N ASP A 141 17.50 12.60 -5.06
CA ASP A 141 16.54 12.72 -6.15
C ASP A 141 16.31 14.20 -6.51
N ILE A 142 16.18 15.08 -5.52
CA ILE A 142 16.04 16.54 -5.73
C ILE A 142 17.25 17.10 -6.46
N ASN A 143 18.48 16.79 -6.01
CA ASN A 143 19.71 17.31 -6.62
C ASN A 143 19.91 16.82 -8.05
N ASN A 144 19.40 15.63 -8.37
CA ASN A 144 19.44 15.05 -9.70
C ASN A 144 18.22 15.44 -10.57
N PHE A 145 17.33 16.31 -10.07
CA PHE A 145 16.08 16.70 -10.73
C PHE A 145 15.22 15.49 -11.14
N ILE A 146 15.26 14.43 -10.33
CA ILE A 146 14.46 13.24 -10.58
C ILE A 146 13.04 13.52 -10.09
N SER A 147 12.08 13.27 -10.98
CA SER A 147 10.66 13.28 -10.69
C SER A 147 10.06 11.94 -11.06
N GLY A 148 9.15 11.43 -10.24
CA GLY A 148 8.52 10.13 -10.47
C GLY A 148 9.27 8.99 -9.78
N ILE A 149 9.20 7.80 -10.36
CA ILE A 149 9.56 6.54 -9.71
C ILE A 149 10.97 6.07 -10.08
N ASN A 150 11.84 5.88 -9.07
CA ASN A 150 13.19 5.30 -9.23
C ASN A 150 13.31 3.81 -8.89
N GLN A 151 12.21 3.13 -8.54
CA GLN A 151 12.19 1.70 -8.22
C GLN A 151 11.49 0.89 -9.32
N PRO A 152 12.03 -0.26 -9.76
CA PRO A 152 11.44 -1.01 -10.87
C PRO A 152 9.96 -1.36 -10.62
N ILE A 153 9.13 -1.16 -11.65
CA ILE A 153 7.69 -1.50 -11.71
C ILE A 153 7.48 -3.01 -11.71
#